data_AF-A0A644UC24-F1
#
_entry.id   AF-A0A644UC24-F1
#
_cell.length_a   1.000
_cell.length_b   1.000
_cell.length_c   1.000
_cell.angle_alpha   90.00
_cell.angle_beta   90.00
_cell.angle_gamma   90.00
#
_symmetry.space_group_name_H-M   'P 1'
#
loop_
_entity.id
_entity.type
_entity.pdbx_description
1 polymer ?
#
loop_
_entity_poly.entity_id
_entity_poly.type
_entity_poly.pdbx_seq_one_letter_code
_entity_poly.pdbx_strand_id
1 'polypeptide(L)'
;MIPTGGSITHGVIQYAQRPSLTWRLDPAKGRITGRLDGLESVQQAAAKILQTQRFRHLIYTPNYGSELGQLIGMNRAFVKSEAVRMLEEALTQDDRITGVENVQTTAAGDSLLIEFTVISTYGRFNMTQEVGD
;
A
#
# COMPACT_ATOMS: atom_id res chain seq x y z
N MET A 1 16.56 -4.40 -43.69
CA MET A 1 17.27 -3.43 -42.83
C MET A 1 16.31 -3.06 -41.71
N ILE A 2 16.63 -3.39 -40.46
CA ILE A 2 15.80 -3.02 -39.30
C ILE A 2 16.31 -1.66 -38.81
N PRO A 3 15.45 -0.66 -38.53
CA PRO A 3 15.91 0.60 -37.96
C PRO A 3 16.51 0.37 -36.57
N THR A 4 17.76 0.76 -36.37
CA THR A 4 18.36 0.90 -35.04
C THR A 4 17.70 2.09 -34.35
N GLY A 5 16.86 1.81 -33.34
CA GLY A 5 16.17 2.82 -32.54
C GLY A 5 17.14 3.80 -31.87
N GLY A 6 16.72 5.06 -31.74
CA GLY A 6 17.51 6.12 -31.13
C GLY A 6 17.91 5.78 -29.69
N SER A 7 19.21 5.89 -29.39
CA SER A 7 19.73 5.73 -28.04
C SER A 7 19.39 6.96 -27.20
N ILE A 8 18.56 6.78 -26.16
CA ILE A 8 18.36 7.80 -25.14
C ILE A 8 19.69 8.07 -24.44
N THR A 9 20.31 9.18 -24.78
CA THR A 9 21.62 9.58 -24.25
C THR A 9 21.42 10.05 -22.82
N HIS A 10 21.86 9.26 -21.82
CA HIS A 10 22.11 9.62 -20.42
C HIS A 10 21.29 10.81 -19.87
N GLY A 11 19.97 10.72 -19.93
CA GLY A 11 19.11 11.66 -19.21
C GLY A 11 19.25 11.41 -17.71
N VAL A 12 19.60 12.45 -16.95
CA VAL A 12 19.59 12.37 -15.48
C VAL A 12 18.14 12.12 -15.04
N ILE A 13 17.86 10.92 -14.52
CA ILE A 13 16.55 10.60 -13.95
C ILE A 13 16.42 11.41 -12.65
N GLN A 14 15.56 12.43 -12.67
CA GLN A 14 15.20 13.17 -11.47
C GLN A 14 14.02 12.48 -10.78
N TYR A 15 14.28 11.88 -9.63
CA TYR A 15 13.23 11.36 -8.76
C TYR A 15 12.67 12.53 -7.93
N ALA A 16 11.48 13.01 -8.30
CA ALA A 16 10.75 14.00 -7.53
C ALA A 16 9.62 13.31 -6.76
N GLN A 17 9.49 13.63 -5.47
CA GLN A 17 8.40 13.11 -4.64
C GLN A 17 7.07 13.61 -5.20
N ARG A 18 6.07 12.73 -5.27
CA ARG A 18 4.74 13.10 -5.77
C ARG A 18 4.05 14.12 -4.84
N PRO A 19 3.31 15.10 -5.40
CA PRO A 19 2.52 16.02 -4.59
C PRO A 19 1.45 15.24 -3.81
N SER A 20 1.17 15.67 -2.58
CA SER A 20 0.22 15.00 -1.69
C SER A 20 -1.25 15.38 -1.93
N LEU A 21 -1.51 16.56 -2.50
CA LEU A 21 -2.88 17.05 -2.72
C LEU A 21 -3.64 16.12 -3.69
N THR A 22 -4.73 15.55 -3.22
CA THR A 22 -5.56 14.61 -3.98
C THR A 22 -7.05 14.76 -3.68
N TRP A 23 -7.89 14.03 -4.41
CA TRP A 23 -9.34 13.98 -4.19
C TRP A 23 -9.70 13.12 -2.98
N ARG A 24 -10.68 13.59 -2.22
CA ARG A 24 -11.21 12.92 -1.03
C ARG A 24 -12.27 11.91 -1.41
N LEU A 25 -11.94 10.65 -1.16
CA LEU A 25 -12.86 9.53 -1.30
C LEU A 25 -13.76 9.45 -0.06
N ASP A 26 -15.04 9.24 -0.29
CA ASP A 26 -16.05 8.88 0.70
C ASP A 26 -16.53 7.46 0.34
N PRO A 27 -15.83 6.40 0.82
CA PRO A 27 -16.13 5.03 0.44
C PRO A 27 -17.53 4.60 0.89
N ALA A 28 -17.98 5.10 2.04
CA ALA A 28 -19.29 4.81 2.60
C ALA A 28 -20.44 5.27 1.69
N LYS A 29 -20.26 6.40 0.99
CA LYS A 29 -21.27 6.95 0.07
C LYS A 29 -20.89 6.79 -1.41
N GLY A 30 -19.78 6.11 -1.71
CA GLY A 30 -19.30 5.88 -3.08
C GLY A 30 -19.05 7.15 -3.88
N ARG A 31 -18.57 8.24 -3.25
CA ARG A 31 -18.45 9.56 -3.91
C ARG A 31 -17.13 10.27 -3.60
N ILE A 32 -16.85 11.32 -4.38
CA ILE A 32 -15.75 12.25 -4.13
C ILE A 32 -16.35 13.54 -3.54
N THR A 33 -15.86 13.99 -2.40
CA THR A 33 -16.49 15.09 -1.63
C THR A 33 -15.66 16.37 -1.58
N GLY A 34 -14.39 16.33 -1.95
CA GLY A 34 -13.48 17.47 -1.87
C GLY A 34 -12.04 17.05 -2.11
N ARG A 35 -11.09 17.78 -1.51
CA ARG A 35 -9.66 17.46 -1.57
C ARG A 35 -9.12 17.14 -0.18
N LEU A 36 -7.97 16.47 -0.15
CA LEU A 36 -7.17 16.26 1.05
C LEU A 36 -5.68 16.33 0.68
N ASP A 37 -4.85 16.55 1.69
CA ASP A 37 -3.42 16.78 1.53
C ASP A 37 -2.65 16.19 2.71
N GLY A 38 -1.32 16.18 2.60
CA GLY A 38 -0.42 15.76 3.67
C GLY A 38 -0.70 14.37 4.21
N LEU A 39 -0.71 14.23 5.53
CA LEU A 39 -0.85 12.94 6.22
C LEU A 39 -2.16 12.21 5.87
N GLU A 40 -3.27 12.92 5.76
CA GLU A 40 -4.55 12.33 5.38
C GLU A 40 -4.47 11.67 4.00
N SER A 41 -3.71 12.27 3.07
CA SER A 41 -3.59 11.78 1.70
C SER A 41 -2.79 10.48 1.63
N VAL A 42 -1.82 10.33 2.53
CA VAL A 42 -1.03 9.10 2.70
C VAL A 42 -1.89 8.02 3.34
N GLN A 43 -2.70 8.36 4.35
CA GLN A 43 -3.64 7.43 4.96
C GLN A 43 -4.64 6.88 3.94
N GLN A 44 -5.21 7.74 3.08
CA GLN A 44 -6.10 7.30 2.01
C GLN A 44 -5.36 6.39 1.00
N ALA A 45 -4.12 6.71 0.64
CA ALA A 45 -3.33 5.90 -0.28
C ALA A 45 -3.02 4.50 0.30
N ALA A 46 -2.60 4.44 1.55
CA ALA A 46 -2.36 3.19 2.28
C ALA A 46 -3.62 2.32 2.33
N ALA A 47 -4.78 2.91 2.65
CA ALA A 47 -6.05 2.19 2.63
C ALA A 47 -6.38 1.61 1.25
N LYS A 48 -6.18 2.38 0.16
CA LYS A 48 -6.41 1.88 -1.20
C LYS A 48 -5.47 0.74 -1.58
N ILE A 49 -4.18 0.85 -1.23
CA ILE A 49 -3.18 -0.19 -1.49
C ILE A 49 -3.60 -1.49 -0.82
N LEU A 50 -3.96 -1.45 0.46
CA LEU A 50 -4.28 -2.65 1.24
C LEU A 50 -5.61 -3.29 0.83
N GLN A 51 -6.60 -2.49 0.43
CA GLN A 51 -7.89 -2.97 -0.09
C GLN A 51 -7.82 -3.52 -1.52
N THR A 52 -6.71 -3.32 -2.22
CA THR A 52 -6.53 -3.83 -3.58
C THR A 52 -5.73 -5.12 -3.54
N GLN A 53 -6.31 -6.21 -4.03
CA GLN A 53 -5.54 -7.45 -4.21
C GLN A 53 -4.53 -7.26 -5.35
N ARG A 54 -3.25 -7.55 -5.07
CA ARG A 54 -2.19 -7.52 -6.08
C ARG A 54 -2.52 -8.48 -7.24
N PHE A 55 -2.16 -8.09 -8.46
CA PHE A 55 -2.42 -8.82 -9.72
C PHE A 55 -3.88 -8.98 -10.16
N ARG A 56 -4.87 -8.53 -9.37
CA ARG A 56 -6.29 -8.70 -9.70
C ARG A 56 -6.77 -7.80 -10.85
N HIS A 57 -6.24 -6.58 -10.94
CA HIS A 57 -6.74 -5.58 -11.90
C HIS A 57 -5.65 -5.10 -12.85
N LEU A 58 -5.91 -5.20 -14.15
CA LEU A 58 -4.96 -4.82 -15.22
C LEU A 58 -4.61 -3.32 -15.25
N ILE A 59 -5.45 -2.48 -14.65
CA ILE A 59 -5.20 -1.03 -14.56
C ILE A 59 -4.04 -0.68 -13.62
N TYR A 60 -3.62 -1.63 -12.77
CA TYR A 60 -2.56 -1.44 -11.79
C TYR A 60 -1.25 -2.07 -12.26
N THR A 61 -0.15 -1.49 -11.80
CA THR A 61 1.17 -2.12 -11.96
C THR A 61 1.23 -3.41 -11.15
N PRO A 62 2.09 -4.37 -11.51
CA PRO A 62 2.26 -5.60 -10.75
C PRO A 62 2.66 -5.38 -9.27
N ASN A 63 3.25 -4.23 -8.94
CA ASN A 63 3.67 -3.93 -7.58
C ASN A 63 2.52 -3.37 -6.71
N TYR A 64 1.44 -2.87 -7.30
CA TYR A 64 0.37 -2.21 -6.55
C TYR A 64 -0.62 -3.23 -5.96
N GLY A 65 -1.05 -2.97 -4.74
CA GLY A 65 -1.93 -3.83 -3.97
C GLY A 65 -1.17 -4.66 -2.94
N SER A 66 -1.93 -5.35 -2.10
CA SER A 66 -1.41 -6.27 -1.09
C SER A 66 -1.79 -7.72 -1.41
N GLU A 67 -1.04 -8.64 -0.84
CA GLU A 67 -1.27 -10.08 -0.92
C GLU A 67 -1.73 -10.66 0.43
N LEU A 68 -2.09 -9.79 1.40
CA LEU A 68 -2.34 -10.19 2.80
C LEU A 68 -3.38 -11.31 2.95
N GLY A 69 -4.30 -11.45 1.99
CA GLY A 69 -5.24 -12.59 1.90
C GLY A 69 -4.57 -13.97 1.92
N GLN A 70 -3.32 -14.08 1.46
CA GLN A 70 -2.56 -15.34 1.47
C GLN A 70 -2.13 -15.77 2.89
N LEU A 71 -2.24 -14.89 3.90
CA LEU A 71 -1.93 -15.22 5.29
C LEU A 71 -2.99 -16.10 5.94
N ILE A 72 -4.21 -16.16 5.39
CA ILE A 72 -5.28 -17.01 5.89
C ILE A 72 -4.84 -18.49 5.78
N GLY A 73 -5.00 -19.24 6.87
CA GLY A 73 -4.61 -20.65 6.94
C GLY A 73 -3.11 -20.91 7.08
N MET A 74 -2.24 -19.89 7.08
CA MET A 74 -0.81 -20.08 7.34
C MET A 74 -0.53 -20.40 8.81
N ASN A 75 0.62 -21.03 9.06
CA ASN A 75 1.08 -21.34 10.41
C ASN A 75 1.33 -20.03 11.18
N ARG A 76 0.70 -19.90 12.36
CA ARG A 76 0.76 -18.72 13.24
C ARG A 76 2.18 -18.25 13.58
N ALA A 77 3.15 -19.15 13.63
CA ALA A 77 4.55 -18.81 13.88
C ALA A 77 5.17 -17.93 12.78
N PHE A 78 4.65 -18.01 11.55
CA PHE A 78 5.13 -17.28 10.38
C PHE A 78 4.24 -16.10 9.99
N VAL A 79 2.96 -16.12 10.37
CA VAL A 79 1.99 -15.08 9.99
C VAL A 79 2.48 -13.68 10.34
N LYS A 80 3.06 -13.49 11.54
CA LYS A 80 3.55 -12.17 11.95
C LYS A 80 4.70 -11.67 11.08
N SER A 81 5.70 -12.51 10.81
CA SER A 81 6.86 -12.10 9.99
C SER A 81 6.46 -11.83 8.54
N GLU A 82 5.57 -12.66 7.99
CA GLU A 82 5.05 -12.45 6.63
C GLU A 82 4.15 -11.21 6.54
N ALA A 83 3.31 -10.95 7.54
CA ALA A 83 2.52 -9.72 7.59
C ALA A 83 3.41 -8.46 7.56
N VAL A 84 4.50 -8.43 8.34
CA VAL A 84 5.46 -7.31 8.32
C VAL A 84 6.02 -7.14 6.91
N ARG A 85 6.57 -8.20 6.32
CA ARG A 85 7.18 -8.17 4.98
C ARG A 85 6.17 -7.69 3.92
N MET A 86 4.96 -8.25 3.91
CA MET A 86 3.94 -7.94 2.91
C MET A 86 3.37 -6.52 3.07
N LEU A 87 3.23 -6.03 4.30
CA LEU A 87 2.88 -4.64 4.57
C LEU A 87 3.95 -3.69 4.05
N GLU A 88 5.23 -3.95 4.34
CA GLU A 88 6.35 -3.14 3.83
C GLU A 88 6.38 -3.11 2.31
N GLU A 89 6.35 -4.27 1.66
CA GLU A 89 6.39 -4.38 0.20
C GLU A 89 5.24 -3.67 -0.50
N ALA A 90 4.04 -3.73 0.08
CA ALA A 90 2.85 -3.11 -0.49
C ALA A 90 2.85 -1.59 -0.28
N LEU A 91 3.09 -1.14 0.96
CA LEU A 91 2.91 0.26 1.33
C LEU A 91 4.05 1.17 0.83
N THR A 92 5.29 0.67 0.77
CA THR A 92 6.45 1.44 0.28
C THR A 92 6.45 1.66 -1.24
N GLN A 93 5.47 1.11 -1.96
CA GLN A 93 5.21 1.52 -3.35
C GLN A 93 4.70 2.96 -3.46
N ASP A 94 4.14 3.51 -2.37
CA ASP A 94 3.93 4.94 -2.24
C ASP A 94 5.23 5.56 -1.68
N ASP A 95 5.87 6.41 -2.48
CA ASP A 95 7.17 7.05 -2.18
C ASP A 95 7.15 7.92 -0.92
N ARG A 96 5.97 8.25 -0.41
CA ARG A 96 5.77 9.02 0.82
C ARG A 96 5.80 8.13 2.06
N ILE A 97 5.62 6.81 1.93
CA ILE A 97 5.64 5.84 3.03
C ILE A 97 7.04 5.22 3.11
N THR A 98 7.68 5.35 4.28
CA THR A 98 9.06 4.89 4.51
C THR A 98 9.14 3.56 5.24
N GLY A 99 8.04 3.07 5.81
CA GLY A 99 8.01 1.76 6.48
C GLY A 99 6.76 1.56 7.35
N VAL A 100 6.74 0.42 8.05
CA VAL A 100 5.74 0.09 9.06
C VAL A 100 6.41 -0.36 10.36
N GLU A 101 5.77 -0.05 11.48
CA GLU A 101 6.25 -0.39 12.82
C GLU A 101 5.11 -0.97 13.66
N ASN A 102 5.47 -1.53 14.83
CA ASN A 102 4.52 -2.00 15.84
C ASN A 102 3.49 -3.02 15.34
N VAL A 103 3.87 -3.86 14.37
CA VAL A 103 2.96 -4.85 13.78
C VAL A 103 2.57 -5.91 14.81
N GLN A 104 1.26 -6.06 15.02
CA GLN A 104 0.64 -7.12 15.81
C GLN A 104 -0.41 -7.84 14.98
N THR A 105 -0.53 -9.14 15.24
CA THR A 105 -1.45 -10.01 14.51
C THR A 105 -2.29 -10.80 15.51
N THR A 106 -3.61 -10.72 15.38
CA THR A 106 -4.57 -11.43 16.23
C THR A 106 -5.46 -12.28 15.33
N ALA A 107 -5.41 -13.60 15.51
CA ALA A 107 -6.28 -14.52 14.78
C ALA A 107 -7.64 -14.66 15.51
N ALA A 108 -8.74 -14.51 14.78
CA ALA A 108 -10.10 -14.63 15.30
C ALA A 108 -10.95 -15.50 14.35
N GLY A 109 -11.10 -16.79 14.67
CA GLY A 109 -11.78 -17.73 13.78
C GLY A 109 -11.04 -17.85 12.43
N ASP A 110 -11.74 -17.53 11.35
CA ASP A 110 -11.25 -17.55 9.97
C ASP A 110 -10.72 -16.17 9.51
N SER A 111 -10.59 -15.21 10.43
CA SER A 111 -10.00 -13.89 10.14
C SER A 111 -8.69 -13.64 10.89
N LEU A 112 -7.89 -12.76 10.28
CA LEU A 112 -6.65 -12.24 10.81
C LEU A 112 -6.77 -10.72 10.92
N LEU A 113 -6.70 -10.22 12.16
CA LEU A 113 -6.59 -8.78 12.43
C LEU A 113 -5.11 -8.40 12.48
N ILE A 114 -4.73 -7.39 11.69
CA ILE A 114 -3.36 -6.86 11.65
C ILE A 114 -3.40 -5.40 12.06
N GLU A 115 -2.71 -5.06 13.15
CA GLU A 115 -2.60 -3.70 13.69
C GLU A 115 -1.16 -3.22 13.52
N PHE A 116 -0.96 -2.01 13.00
CA PHE A 116 0.37 -1.49 12.69
C PHE A 116 0.38 0.03 12.62
N THR A 117 1.58 0.60 12.73
CA THR A 117 1.83 2.03 12.54
C THR A 117 2.51 2.24 11.18
N VAL A 118 1.93 3.08 10.32
CA VAL A 118 2.57 3.50 9.07
C VAL A 118 3.47 4.70 9.36
N ILE A 119 4.71 4.66 8.85
CA ILE A 119 5.67 5.76 8.92
C ILE A 119 5.77 6.42 7.55
N SER A 120 5.59 7.73 7.49
CA SER A 120 5.63 8.50 6.25
C SER A 120 6.40 9.81 6.41
N THR A 121 6.75 10.43 5.29
CA THR A 121 7.36 11.77 5.25
C THR A 121 6.44 12.86 5.82
N TYR A 122 5.15 12.58 5.98
CA TYR A 122 4.15 13.50 6.54
C TYR A 122 3.81 13.22 8.01
N GLY A 123 4.41 12.20 8.61
CA GLY A 123 4.13 11.76 9.98
C GLY A 123 3.77 10.28 10.07
N ARG A 124 3.29 9.87 11.25
CA ARG A 124 2.93 8.48 11.57
C ARG A 124 1.45 8.36 11.93
N PHE A 125 0.83 7.25 11.57
CA PHE A 125 -0.57 6.98 11.87
C PHE A 125 -0.81 5.48 12.04
N ASN A 126 -1.79 5.14 12.88
CA ASN A 126 -2.17 3.76 13.12
C ASN A 126 -3.20 3.30 12.10
N MET A 127 -3.07 2.05 11.66
CA MET A 127 -4.02 1.39 10.78
C MET A 127 -4.30 -0.01 11.31
N THR A 128 -5.48 -0.47 10.95
CA THR A 128 -5.92 -1.84 11.19
C THR A 128 -6.39 -2.41 9.87
N GLN A 129 -5.95 -3.63 9.55
CA GLN A 129 -6.39 -4.38 8.39
C GLN A 129 -6.94 -5.72 8.87
N GLU A 130 -8.21 -5.95 8.59
CA GLU A 130 -8.82 -7.27 8.75
C GLU A 130 -8.70 -8.02 7.43
N VAL A 131 -8.34 -9.30 7.52
CA VAL A 131 -8.22 -10.21 6.39
C VAL A 131 -9.01 -11.46 6.76
N GLY A 132 -10.10 -11.72 6.05
CA GLY A 132 -10.95 -12.91 6.24
C GLY A 132 -11.38 -13.47 4.89
N ASP A 133 -11.95 -14.68 4.92
CA ASP A 133 -12.53 -15.36 3.76
C ASP A 133 -13.76 -14.63 3.17
#